data_AF-A0A933DV26-F1
#
_entry.id   AF-A0A933DV26-F1
#
_cell.length_a   1.000
_cell.length_b   1.000
_cell.length_c   1.000
_cell.angle_alpha   90.00
_cell.angle_beta   90.00
_cell.angle_gamma   90.00
#
_symmetry.space_group_name_H-M   'P 1'
#
loop_
_entity.id
_entity.type
_entity.pdbx_description
1 polymer ?
#
loop_
_entity_poly.entity_id
_entity_poly.type
_entity_poly.pdbx_seq_one_letter_code
_entity_poly.pdbx_strand_id
1 'polypeptide(L)'
;MAKEKENEILTKEQKQFLELVDGAPYLVKNFYFTGGTPLAAFYLQHRLSEDIDLFSEREIHLPSTRAFIGGVQKKLKIQKFDYRQFLGLHNFQLYFSPENILKIDFNY
;
A
#
# COMPACT_ATOMS: atom_id res chain seq x y z
N MET A 1 26.67 14.35 4.71
CA MET A 1 25.60 13.34 4.63
C MET A 1 24.46 13.83 5.49
N ALA A 2 23.36 14.29 4.89
CA ALA A 2 22.18 14.66 5.67
C ALA A 2 21.63 13.39 6.31
N LYS A 3 21.42 13.38 7.63
CA LYS A 3 20.61 12.34 8.27
C LYS A 3 19.22 12.44 7.65
N GLU A 4 18.78 11.39 6.96
CA GLU A 4 17.39 11.28 6.53
C GLU A 4 16.53 11.45 7.79
N LYS A 5 15.69 12.50 7.80
CA LYS A 5 14.68 12.64 8.84
C LYS A 5 13.78 11.42 8.74
N GLU A 6 13.62 10.73 9.86
CA GLU A 6 12.70 9.59 9.94
C GLU A 6 11.30 10.06 9.51
N ASN A 7 10.68 9.32 8.59
CA ASN A 7 9.37 9.69 8.08
C ASN A 7 8.31 9.41 9.15
N GLU A 8 7.92 10.43 9.90
CA GLU A 8 6.93 10.35 10.98
C GLU A 8 5.48 10.25 10.47
N ILE A 9 5.26 10.44 9.16
CA ILE A 9 3.91 10.45 8.57
C ILE A 9 3.44 9.06 8.22
N LEU A 10 4.35 8.19 7.76
CA LEU A 10 4.00 6.80 7.47
C LEU A 10 3.87 6.00 8.76
N THR A 11 2.75 5.30 8.92
CA THR A 11 2.56 4.35 10.02
C THR A 11 3.51 3.17 9.88
N LYS A 12 3.68 2.41 10.96
CA LYS A 12 4.49 1.19 10.95
C LYS A 12 4.00 0.20 9.90
N GLU A 13 2.69 -0.01 9.83
CA GLU A 13 2.04 -0.92 8.90
C GLU A 13 2.24 -0.48 7.44
N GLN A 14 2.15 0.83 7.16
CA GLN A 14 2.44 1.38 5.84
C GLN A 14 3.90 1.15 5.44
N LYS A 15 4.85 1.41 6.34
CA LYS A 15 6.28 1.17 6.08
C LYS A 15 6.54 -0.31 5.77
N GLN A 16 6.03 -1.21 6.60
CA GLN A 16 6.17 -2.65 6.41
C GLN A 16 5.54 -3.13 5.11
N PHE A 17 4.39 -2.58 4.72
CA PHE A 17 3.77 -2.91 3.44
C PHE A 17 4.63 -2.43 2.26
N LEU A 18 5.11 -1.19 2.29
CA LEU A 18 5.94 -0.61 1.24
C LEU A 18 7.29 -1.35 1.10
N GLU A 19 7.89 -1.82 2.19
CA GLU A 19 9.07 -2.71 2.15
C GLU A 19 8.76 -4.03 1.41
N LEU A 20 7.56 -4.58 1.59
CA LEU A 20 7.15 -5.78 0.85
C LEU A 20 6.87 -5.50 -0.63
N VAL A 21 6.35 -4.31 -0.95
CA VAL A 21 6.19 -3.84 -2.33
C VAL A 21 7.54 -3.71 -3.01
N ASP A 22 8.52 -3.08 -2.36
CA ASP A 22 9.90 -2.94 -2.87
C ASP A 22 10.54 -4.30 -3.16
N GLY A 23 10.31 -5.29 -2.30
CA GLY A 23 10.74 -6.67 -2.51
C GLY A 23 9.94 -7.47 -3.56
N ALA A 24 8.96 -6.89 -4.25
CA ALA A 24 8.11 -7.55 -5.23
C ALA A 24 8.32 -6.99 -6.65
N PRO A 25 9.18 -7.62 -7.49
CA PRO A 25 9.53 -7.08 -8.82
C PRO A 25 8.34 -6.80 -9.74
N TYR A 26 7.27 -7.60 -9.64
CA TYR A 26 6.05 -7.36 -10.40
C TYR A 26 5.37 -6.04 -9.97
N LEU A 27 5.34 -5.73 -8.68
CA LEU A 27 4.70 -4.51 -8.18
C LEU A 27 5.54 -3.29 -8.59
N VAL A 28 6.83 -3.29 -8.28
CA VAL A 28 7.76 -2.18 -8.59
C VAL A 28 7.78 -1.85 -10.08
N LYS A 29 7.66 -2.85 -10.95
CA LYS A 29 7.67 -2.64 -12.40
C LYS A 29 6.37 -2.04 -12.94
N ASN A 30 5.24 -2.32 -12.32
CA ASN A 30 3.93 -2.02 -12.92
C ASN A 30 3.13 -0.97 -12.14
N PHE A 31 3.52 -0.64 -10.92
CA PHE A 31 2.78 0.29 -10.07
C PHE A 31 3.63 1.46 -9.61
N TYR A 32 3.01 2.63 -9.60
CA TYR A 32 3.53 3.86 -9.03
C TYR A 32 2.85 4.10 -7.68
N PHE A 33 3.63 4.46 -6.66
CA PHE A 33 3.09 4.95 -5.40
C PHE A 33 2.62 6.39 -5.59
N THR A 34 1.30 6.59 -5.57
CA THR A 34 0.66 7.86 -5.90
C THR A 34 -0.30 8.31 -4.79
N GLY A 35 -1.11 9.33 -5.06
CA GLY A 35 -2.14 9.79 -4.14
C GLY A 35 -1.62 10.68 -3.01
N GLY A 36 -2.43 10.79 -1.96
CA GLY A 36 -2.20 11.73 -0.87
C GLY A 36 -1.03 11.35 0.05
N THR A 37 -0.75 10.05 0.16
CA THR A 37 0.26 9.53 1.09
C THR A 37 1.69 9.86 0.70
N PRO A 38 2.19 9.61 -0.53
CA PRO A 38 3.53 10.04 -0.91
C PRO A 38 3.64 11.56 -0.91
N LEU A 39 2.59 12.29 -1.31
CA LEU A 39 2.56 13.76 -1.26
C LEU A 39 2.74 14.29 0.17
N ALA A 40 2.02 13.73 1.14
CA ALA A 40 2.16 14.09 2.54
C ALA A 40 3.51 13.66 3.10
N ALA A 41 3.92 12.41 2.86
CA ALA A 41 5.07 11.79 3.52
C ALA A 41 6.42 12.26 3.00
N PHE A 42 6.55 12.59 1.71
CA PHE A 42 7.85 12.91 1.09
C PHE A 42 8.00 14.35 0.61
N TYR A 43 6.89 15.08 0.43
CA TYR A 43 6.93 16.43 -0.13
C TYR A 43 6.46 17.49 0.86
N LEU A 44 5.19 17.41 1.30
CA LEU A 44 4.54 18.52 1.99
C LEU A 44 4.58 18.45 3.52
N GLN A 45 4.66 17.25 4.09
CA GLN A 45 4.68 17.02 5.53
C GLN A 45 3.54 17.69 6.33
N HIS A 46 2.38 17.86 5.70
CA HIS A 46 1.30 18.72 6.18
C HIS A 46 0.19 17.98 6.97
N ARG A 47 0.11 16.65 6.86
CA ARG A 47 -0.91 15.82 7.52
C ARG A 47 -0.51 14.35 7.57
N LEU A 48 -1.21 13.57 8.39
CA LEU A 48 -1.25 12.12 8.28
C LEU A 48 -2.10 11.69 7.06
N SER A 49 -1.76 10.55 6.48
CA SER A 49 -2.52 9.95 5.38
C SER A 49 -2.70 8.46 5.65
N GLU A 50 -3.92 7.97 5.49
CA GLU A 50 -4.32 6.64 5.98
C GLU A 50 -4.22 5.54 4.91
N ASP A 51 -4.23 5.92 3.62
CA ASP A 51 -4.37 5.01 2.48
C ASP A 51 -3.05 4.76 1.73
N ILE A 52 -2.94 3.68 0.97
CA ILE A 52 -1.87 3.47 0.00
C ILE A 52 -2.47 3.35 -1.40
N ASP A 53 -2.15 4.29 -2.29
CA ASP A 53 -2.61 4.28 -3.68
C ASP A 53 -1.50 3.79 -4.62
N LEU A 54 -1.76 2.67 -5.31
CA LEU A 54 -0.87 2.06 -6.29
C LEU A 54 -1.50 2.13 -7.68
N PHE A 55 -1.00 3.04 -8.51
CA PHE A 55 -1.49 3.29 -9.87
C PHE A 55 -0.67 2.52 -10.91
N SER A 56 -1.34 1.90 -11.88
CA SER A 56 -0.72 1.23 -13.02
C SER A 56 -1.16 1.88 -14.33
N GLU A 57 -0.27 1.98 -15.32
CA GLU A 57 -0.65 2.43 -16.67
C GLU A 57 -1.44 1.38 -17.47
N ARG A 58 -1.59 0.18 -16.91
CA ARG A 58 -2.23 -0.97 -17.54
C ARG A 58 -3.24 -1.59 -16.58
N GLU A 59 -4.23 -2.27 -17.15
CA GLU A 59 -5.22 -3.02 -16.38
C GLU A 59 -4.55 -3.97 -15.37
N ILE A 60 -5.14 -4.04 -14.18
CA ILE A 60 -4.57 -4.75 -13.04
C ILE A 60 -4.66 -6.27 -13.25
N HIS A 61 -3.51 -6.94 -13.20
CA HIS A 61 -3.48 -8.39 -13.20
C HIS A 61 -3.84 -8.93 -11.81
N LEU A 62 -5.14 -9.04 -11.55
CA LEU A 62 -5.70 -9.42 -10.25
C LEU A 62 -5.09 -10.70 -9.63
N PRO A 63 -4.77 -11.77 -10.39
CA PRO A 63 -4.12 -12.95 -9.81
C PRO A 63 -2.76 -12.62 -9.15
N SER A 64 -1.93 -11.79 -9.79
CA SER A 64 -0.64 -11.37 -9.23
C SER A 64 -0.83 -10.48 -8.01
N THR A 65 -1.77 -9.53 -8.05
CA THR A 65 -2.08 -8.66 -6.92
C THR A 65 -2.61 -9.47 -5.72
N ARG A 66 -3.52 -10.42 -5.94
CA ARG A 66 -4.02 -11.30 -4.87
C ARG A 66 -2.95 -12.22 -4.31
N ALA A 67 -2.07 -12.77 -5.15
CA ALA A 67 -0.95 -13.58 -4.70
C ALA A 67 -0.01 -12.76 -3.80
N PHE A 68 0.28 -11.52 -4.19
CA PHE A 68 1.06 -10.58 -3.38
C PHE A 68 0.37 -10.28 -2.04
N ILE A 69 -0.92 -9.90 -2.04
CA ILE A 69 -1.69 -9.63 -0.82
C ILE A 69 -1.75 -10.87 0.09
N GLY A 70 -1.90 -12.08 -0.45
CA GLY A 70 -1.83 -13.32 0.32
C GLY A 70 -0.45 -13.56 0.95
N GLY A 71 0.63 -13.14 0.27
CA GLY A 71 1.98 -13.13 0.85
C GLY A 71 2.14 -12.11 1.97
N VAL A 72 1.60 -10.90 1.78
CA VAL A 72 1.56 -9.84 2.81
C VAL A 72 0.81 -10.32 4.05
N GLN A 73 -0.37 -10.94 3.87
CA GLN A 73 -1.17 -11.47 4.98
C GLN A 73 -0.36 -12.39 5.90
N LYS A 74 0.42 -13.30 5.30
CA LYS A 74 1.28 -14.24 6.04
C LYS A 74 2.44 -13.52 6.75
N LYS A 75 3.15 -12.63 6.05
CA LYS A 75 4.35 -11.96 6.58
C LYS A 75 4.02 -10.96 7.69
N LEU A 76 2.92 -10.22 7.55
CA LEU A 76 2.51 -9.19 8.50
C LEU A 76 1.50 -9.69 9.55
N LYS A 77 1.16 -10.99 9.54
CA LYS A 77 0.21 -11.63 10.46
C LYS A 77 -1.16 -10.93 10.49
N ILE A 78 -1.64 -10.53 9.32
CA ILE A 78 -2.94 -9.89 9.15
C ILE A 78 -4.05 -10.89 9.50
N GLN A 79 -5.01 -10.49 10.33
CA GLN A 79 -6.08 -11.38 10.81
C GLN A 79 -7.04 -11.78 9.69
N LYS A 80 -7.42 -10.80 8.87
CA LYS A 80 -8.24 -10.98 7.67
C LYS A 80 -8.00 -9.84 6.69
N PHE A 81 -8.40 -10.04 5.45
CA PHE A 81 -8.54 -8.93 4.52
C PHE A 81 -9.88 -8.99 3.81
N ASP A 82 -10.43 -7.81 3.53
CA ASP A 82 -11.59 -7.67 2.66
C ASP A 82 -11.12 -7.17 1.29
N TYR A 83 -11.84 -7.56 0.24
CA TYR A 83 -11.60 -7.11 -1.13
C TYR A 83 -12.88 -6.56 -1.73
N ARG A 84 -12.79 -5.40 -2.38
CA ARG A 84 -13.88 -4.79 -3.14
C ARG A 84 -13.37 -4.31 -4.49
N GLN A 85 -14.23 -4.36 -5.50
CA GLN A 85 -13.92 -3.83 -6.82
C GLN A 85 -15.00 -2.87 -7.27
N PHE A 86 -14.60 -1.73 -7.83
CA PHE A 86 -15.51 -0.75 -8.42
C PHE A 86 -14.83 -0.02 -9.58
N LEU A 87 -15.37 -0.14 -10.80
CA LEU A 87 -14.89 0.58 -11.99
C LEU A 87 -13.36 0.57 -12.19
N GLY A 88 -12.71 -0.60 -12.05
CA GLY A 88 -11.26 -0.75 -12.23
C GLY A 88 -10.41 -0.48 -10.97
N LEU A 89 -11.02 0.07 -9.92
CA LEU A 89 -10.42 0.14 -8.58
C LEU A 89 -10.52 -1.21 -7.89
N HIS A 90 -9.39 -1.71 -7.39
CA HIS A 90 -9.30 -2.89 -6.55
C HIS A 90 -8.85 -2.48 -5.15
N ASN A 91 -9.81 -2.37 -4.23
CA ASN A 91 -9.60 -2.00 -2.84
C ASN A 91 -9.36 -3.24 -1.98
N PHE A 92 -8.27 -3.23 -1.21
CA PHE A 92 -7.96 -4.22 -0.19
C PHE A 92 -7.91 -3.54 1.19
N GLN A 93 -8.59 -4.11 2.17
CA GLN A 93 -8.54 -3.64 3.56
C GLN A 93 -7.88 -4.73 4.41
N LEU A 94 -6.68 -4.47 4.91
CA LEU A 94 -5.92 -5.41 5.74
C LEU A 94 -6.17 -5.12 7.21
N TYR A 95 -6.82 -6.05 7.91
CA TYR A 95 -7.18 -5.89 9.32
C TYR A 95 -6.07 -6.48 10.20
N PHE A 96 -5.27 -5.62 10.82
CA PHE A 96 -4.34 -6.00 11.89
C PHE A 96 -5.07 -6.18 13.22
N SER A 97 -6.11 -5.37 13.45
CA SER A 97 -7.12 -5.50 14.50
C SER A 97 -8.47 -4.91 14.00
N PRO A 98 -9.56 -4.96 14.77
CA PRO A 98 -10.81 -4.29 14.42
C PRO A 98 -10.69 -2.77 14.22
N GLU A 99 -9.78 -2.10 14.93
CA GLU A 99 -9.55 -0.67 14.81
C GLU A 99 -8.33 -0.30 13.96
N ASN A 100 -7.40 -1.24 13.71
CA ASN A 100 -6.19 -1.00 12.92
C ASN A 100 -6.32 -1.66 11.54
N ILE A 101 -6.62 -0.83 10.54
CA ILE A 101 -6.91 -1.24 9.18
C ILE A 101 -6.00 -0.47 8.23
N LEU A 102 -5.24 -1.19 7.41
CA LEU A 102 -4.50 -0.60 6.29
C LEU A 102 -5.30 -0.75 5.01
N LYS A 103 -5.69 0.37 4.40
CA LYS A 103 -6.37 0.41 3.10
C LYS A 103 -5.35 0.54 1.98
N ILE A 104 -5.50 -0.28 0.95
CA ILE A 104 -4.66 -0.30 -0.23
C ILE A 104 -5.54 -0.31 -1.45
N ASP A 105 -5.34 0.68 -2.30
CA ASP A 105 -6.04 0.83 -3.56
C ASP A 105 -5.09 0.53 -4.71
N PHE A 106 -5.47 -0.42 -5.55
CA PHE A 106 -4.85 -0.61 -6.85
C PHE A 106 -5.79 -0.06 -7.91
N ASN A 107 -5.34 0.90 -8.71
CA ASN A 107 -6.09 1.46 -9.83
C ASN A 107 -5.26 1.48 -11.13
N TYR A 108 -5.94 1.70 -12.26
CA TYR A 108 -5.35 1.89 -13.58
C TYR A 108 -6.04 3.03 -14.35
#